data_AF-A0A5D6XWT3-F1
#
_entry.id   AF-A0A5D6XWT3-F1
#
_cell.length_a   1.000
_cell.length_b   1.000
_cell.length_c   1.000
_cell.angle_alpha   90.00
_cell.angle_beta   90.00
_cell.angle_gamma   90.00
#
_symmetry.space_group_name_H-M   'P 1'
#
loop_
_entity.id
_entity.type
_entity.pdbx_description
1 polymer ?
#
loop_
_entity_poly.entity_id
_entity_poly.type
_entity_poly.pdbx_seq_one_letter_code
_entity_poly.pdbx_strand_id
1 'polypeptide(L)'
;MALVYLEERSWSQRYGPEYFTVAIIGVRVHEDTFAQYELQVQSGRRNWTLLRRFSEFDHLRGSVRNHDGRRLPDLPPKTFFCRDLNPDFLAHRKTLLASFLHDLLVIPGVSDEGCVRAFLLLQGTKTLFV
;
A
#
# COMPACT_ATOMS: atom_id res chain seq x y z
N MET A 1 -4.86 18.21 7.25
CA MET A 1 -4.38 18.48 5.88
C MET A 1 -4.67 17.25 5.04
N ALA A 2 -5.31 17.48 3.89
CA ALA A 2 -5.63 16.43 2.93
C ALA A 2 -4.37 15.99 2.19
N LEU A 3 -4.14 14.68 2.09
CA LEU A 3 -3.01 14.13 1.34
C LEU A 3 -3.45 13.75 -0.08
N VAL A 4 -2.69 14.20 -1.07
CA VAL A 4 -2.93 13.92 -2.49
C VAL A 4 -2.00 12.81 -2.95
N TYR A 5 -2.59 11.71 -3.39
CA TYR A 5 -1.84 10.62 -4.00
C TYR A 5 -1.42 11.01 -5.43
N LEU A 6 -0.18 10.68 -5.77
CA LEU A 6 0.36 10.73 -7.12
C LEU A 6 0.80 9.32 -7.54
N GLU A 7 0.69 9.02 -8.83
CA GLU A 7 1.31 7.81 -9.37
C GLU A 7 2.83 7.85 -9.14
N GLU A 8 3.45 6.70 -8.86
CA GLU A 8 4.89 6.54 -8.63
C GLU A 8 5.74 7.30 -9.66
N ARG A 9 5.41 7.19 -10.94
CA ARG A 9 6.15 7.79 -12.06
C ARG A 9 6.09 9.31 -12.09
N SER A 10 5.09 9.88 -11.43
CA SER A 10 4.89 11.33 -11.34
C SER A 10 5.67 11.96 -10.20
N TRP A 11 6.44 11.20 -9.41
CA TRP A 11 7.17 11.77 -8.27
C TRP A 11 8.19 12.84 -8.68
N SER A 12 8.21 13.94 -7.91
CA SER A 12 9.20 15.00 -8.03
C SER A 12 9.51 15.60 -6.67
N GLN A 13 10.78 15.92 -6.42
CA GLN A 13 11.19 16.64 -5.20
C GLN A 13 10.59 18.05 -5.08
N ARG A 14 9.95 18.54 -6.14
CA ARG A 14 9.25 19.83 -6.17
C ARG A 14 7.90 19.80 -5.46
N TYR A 15 7.31 18.61 -5.28
CA TYR A 15 6.03 18.50 -4.60
C TYR A 15 6.17 18.72 -3.09
N GLY A 16 5.22 19.46 -2.51
CA GLY A 16 5.18 19.73 -1.09
C GLY A 16 4.76 18.52 -0.26
N PRO A 17 4.70 18.67 1.08
CA PRO A 17 4.33 17.62 2.02
C PRO A 17 2.88 17.12 1.87
N GLU A 18 2.04 17.85 1.13
CA GLU A 18 0.67 17.47 0.80
C GLU A 18 0.58 16.34 -0.24
N TYR A 19 1.65 16.06 -1.00
CA TYR A 19 1.68 14.99 -1.99
C TYR A 19 2.44 13.78 -1.47
N PHE A 20 2.01 12.60 -1.91
CA PHE A 20 2.74 11.36 -1.67
C PHE A 20 2.60 10.36 -2.82
N THR A 21 3.58 9.48 -2.96
CA THR A 21 3.56 8.32 -3.86
C THR A 21 3.74 7.03 -3.06
N VAL A 22 3.25 5.92 -3.62
CA VAL A 22 3.45 4.57 -3.07
C VAL A 22 3.79 3.63 -4.21
N ALA A 23 4.85 2.86 -4.03
CA ALA A 23 5.33 1.86 -4.98
C ALA A 23 5.60 0.53 -4.26
N ILE A 24 5.20 -0.60 -4.83
CA ILE A 24 5.64 -1.90 -4.31
C ILE A 24 6.96 -2.25 -5.00
N ILE A 25 8.07 -2.15 -4.27
CA ILE A 25 9.42 -2.31 -4.82
C ILE A 25 9.92 -3.76 -4.74
N GLY A 26 9.46 -4.55 -3.77
CA GLY A 26 9.99 -5.88 -3.52
C GLY A 26 9.04 -6.84 -2.82
N VAL A 27 9.51 -8.08 -2.65
CA VAL A 27 8.87 -9.11 -1.84
C VAL A 27 9.94 -9.74 -0.95
N ARG A 28 9.64 -9.88 0.34
CA ARG A 28 10.48 -10.58 1.32
C ARG A 28 9.77 -11.85 1.77
N VAL A 29 10.39 -12.99 1.54
CA VAL A 29 9.91 -14.28 2.04
C VAL A 29 10.60 -14.54 3.37
N HIS A 30 9.81 -14.85 4.39
CA HIS A 30 10.29 -15.17 5.73
C HIS A 30 10.17 -16.67 5.94
N GLU A 31 11.32 -17.34 6.11
CA GLU A 31 11.45 -18.75 6.54
C GLU A 31 10.42 -19.69 5.91
N ASP A 32 10.16 -19.52 4.60
CA ASP A 32 9.16 -20.25 3.82
C ASP A 32 7.77 -20.37 4.45
N THR A 33 7.41 -19.45 5.35
CA THR A 33 6.14 -19.44 6.06
C THR A 33 5.20 -18.37 5.55
N PHE A 34 5.72 -17.18 5.22
CA PHE A 34 4.91 -16.09 4.66
C PHE A 34 5.75 -15.11 3.84
N ALA A 35 5.05 -14.36 2.96
CA ALA A 35 5.64 -13.29 2.17
C ALA A 35 5.10 -11.92 2.62
N GLN A 36 6.00 -10.93 2.63
CA GLN A 36 5.71 -9.52 2.82
C GLN A 36 6.07 -8.74 1.56
N TYR A 37 5.24 -7.77 1.22
CA TYR A 37 5.48 -6.84 0.13
C TYR A 37 6.18 -5.62 0.70
N GLU A 38 7.27 -5.21 0.06
CA GLU A 38 8.03 -4.02 0.42
C GLU A 38 7.46 -2.83 -0.35
N LEU A 39 6.88 -1.89 0.39
CA LEU A 39 6.29 -0.66 -0.13
C LEU A 39 7.26 0.49 0.13
N GLN A 40 7.56 1.26 -0.90
CA GLN A 40 8.25 2.54 -0.80
C GLN A 40 7.21 3.66 -0.82
N VAL A 41 7.24 4.50 0.20
CA VAL A 41 6.39 5.69 0.30
C VAL A 41 7.28 6.92 0.25
N GLN A 42 6.90 7.89 -0.57
CA GLN A 42 7.59 9.18 -0.66
C GLN A 42 6.57 10.30 -0.42
N SER A 43 6.89 11.25 0.45
CA SER A 43 6.03 12.40 0.77
C SER A 43 6.85 13.63 1.13
N GLY A 44 6.73 14.69 0.34
CA GLY A 44 7.65 15.84 0.36
C GLY A 44 9.12 15.43 0.41
N ARG A 45 9.79 15.71 1.53
CA ARG A 45 11.21 15.35 1.77
C ARG A 45 11.41 13.98 2.45
N ARG A 46 10.33 13.34 2.88
CA ARG A 46 10.38 12.05 3.58
C ARG A 46 10.26 10.92 2.57
N ASN A 47 11.09 9.90 2.75
CA ASN A 47 10.93 8.62 2.08
C ASN A 47 11.15 7.53 3.13
N TRP A 48 10.36 6.46 3.05
CA TRP A 48 10.52 5.30 3.91
C TRP A 48 10.05 4.05 3.19
N THR A 49 10.54 2.91 3.64
CA THR A 49 10.05 1.60 3.21
C THR A 49 9.31 0.93 4.36
N LEU A 50 8.28 0.16 4.03
CA LEU A 50 7.50 -0.61 4.99
C LEU A 50 7.13 -1.96 4.40
N LEU A 51 6.90 -2.93 5.28
CA LEU A 51 6.56 -4.31 4.90
C LEU A 51 5.11 -4.60 5.25
N ARG A 52 4.34 -5.09 4.28
CA ARG A 52 2.93 -5.48 4.47
C ARG A 52 2.65 -6.87 3.91
N ARG A 53 1.95 -7.68 4.69
CA ARG A 53 1.43 -8.98 4.26
C ARG A 53 0.16 -8.79 3.46
N PHE A 54 -0.13 -9.73 2.55
CA PHE A 54 -1.39 -9.73 1.79
C PHE A 54 -2.64 -9.59 2.68
N SER A 55 -2.67 -10.25 3.84
CA SER A 55 -3.78 -10.15 4.79
C SER A 55 -4.00 -8.74 5.33
N GLU A 56 -2.97 -7.90 5.38
CA GLU A 56 -3.09 -6.50 5.80
C GLU A 56 -3.74 -5.65 4.69
N PHE A 57 -3.52 -5.97 3.41
CA PHE A 57 -4.24 -5.33 2.29
C PHE A 57 -5.73 -5.72 2.29
N ASP A 58 -6.02 -6.98 2.60
CA ASP A 58 -7.39 -7.46 2.77
C ASP A 58 -8.12 -6.76 3.90
N HIS A 59 -7.46 -6.61 5.05
CA HIS A 59 -7.99 -5.85 6.16
C HIS A 59 -8.18 -4.36 5.81
N LEU A 60 -7.24 -3.76 5.05
CA LEU A 60 -7.36 -2.39 4.58
C LEU A 60 -8.61 -2.21 3.71
N ARG A 61 -8.80 -3.06 2.70
CA ARG A 61 -9.99 -3.01 1.83
C ARG A 61 -11.29 -3.09 2.63
N GLY A 62 -11.37 -3.99 3.61
CA GLY A 62 -12.56 -4.14 4.46
C GLY A 62 -12.78 -2.96 5.42
N SER A 63 -11.72 -2.23 5.75
CA SER A 63 -11.76 -1.10 6.70
C SER A 63 -12.01 0.25 6.04
N VAL A 64 -11.68 0.40 4.75
CA VAL A 64 -11.99 1.60 3.98
C VAL A 64 -13.51 1.64 3.75
N ARG A 65 -14.16 2.73 4.17
CA ARG A 65 -15.58 2.92 3.88
C ARG A 65 -15.79 3.15 2.39
N ASN A 66 -16.91 2.67 1.86
CA ASN A 66 -17.34 3.06 0.51
C ASN A 66 -17.54 4.59 0.49
N HIS A 67 -16.62 5.31 -0.15
CA HIS A 67 -16.79 6.73 -0.42
C HIS A 67 -17.82 6.90 -1.55
N ASP A 68 -18.90 7.62 -1.27
CA ASP A 68 -19.89 8.08 -2.24
C ASP A 68 -20.50 6.99 -3.14
N GLY A 69 -20.68 5.77 -2.62
CA GLY A 69 -21.23 4.64 -3.38
C GLY A 69 -20.31 4.12 -4.50
N ARG A 70 -19.05 4.57 -4.56
CA ARG A 70 -18.05 4.03 -5.49
C ARG A 70 -17.65 2.63 -5.05
N ARG A 71 -17.58 1.71 -6.02
CA ARG A 71 -17.12 0.34 -5.78
C ARG A 71 -15.62 0.35 -5.48
N LEU A 72 -15.24 -0.18 -4.32
CA LEU A 72 -13.84 -0.38 -3.98
C LEU A 72 -13.19 -1.36 -4.98
N PRO A 73 -11.90 -1.18 -5.31
CA PRO A 73 -11.19 -2.11 -6.18
C PRO A 73 -11.20 -3.53 -5.60
N ASP A 74 -11.25 -4.50 -6.50
CA ASP A 74 -11.26 -5.91 -6.13
C ASP A 74 -9.85 -6.36 -5.76
N LEU A 75 -9.73 -7.04 -4.62
CA LEU A 75 -8.48 -7.68 -4.24
C LEU A 75 -8.26 -8.95 -5.05
N PRO A 76 -6.98 -9.36 -5.25
CA PRO A 76 -6.67 -10.67 -5.78
C PRO A 76 -7.37 -11.76 -4.95
N PRO A 77 -7.81 -12.86 -5.57
CA PRO A 77 -8.42 -13.96 -4.85
C PRO A 77 -7.49 -14.47 -3.75
N LYS A 78 -8.05 -14.64 -2.55
CA LYS A 78 -7.35 -15.25 -1.42
C LYS A 78 -6.99 -16.68 -1.77
N THR A 79 -5.74 -17.06 -1.58
CA THR A 79 -5.33 -18.47 -1.68
C THR A 79 -5.58 -19.13 -0.33
N PHE A 80 -6.79 -19.67 -0.15
CA PHE A 80 -7.19 -20.29 1.11
C PHE A 80 -6.50 -21.64 1.39
N PHE A 81 -5.95 -22.30 0.36
CA PHE A 81 -5.44 -23.68 0.47
C PHE A 81 -3.94 -23.86 0.23
N CYS A 82 -3.27 -22.95 -0.51
CA CYS A 82 -1.84 -23.06 -0.78
C CYS A 82 -1.14 -21.73 -0.46
N ARG A 83 -0.21 -21.75 0.50
CA ARG A 83 0.78 -20.67 0.62
C ARG A 83 1.79 -20.87 -0.51
N ASP A 84 1.40 -20.49 -1.72
CA ASP A 84 2.34 -20.44 -2.83
C ASP A 84 3.35 -19.34 -2.54
N LEU A 85 4.56 -19.76 -2.21
CA LEU A 85 5.73 -18.90 -2.09
C LEU A 85 6.59 -18.95 -3.35
N ASN A 86 6.04 -19.53 -4.43
CA ASN A 86 6.68 -19.53 -5.73
C ASN A 86 6.96 -18.06 -6.15
N PRO A 87 8.21 -17.73 -6.54
CA PRO A 87 8.57 -16.37 -6.95
C PRO A 87 7.68 -15.81 -8.06
N ASP A 88 7.24 -16.62 -9.02
CA ASP A 88 6.38 -16.18 -10.13
C ASP A 88 5.00 -15.75 -9.62
N PHE A 89 4.45 -16.53 -8.69
CA PHE A 89 3.19 -16.23 -8.05
C PHE A 89 3.27 -14.97 -7.19
N LEU A 90 4.36 -14.82 -6.42
CA LEU A 90 4.60 -13.62 -5.60
C LEU A 90 4.79 -12.38 -6.47
N ALA A 91 5.47 -12.49 -7.60
CA ALA A 91 5.65 -11.41 -8.58
C ALA A 91 4.32 -11.03 -9.25
N HIS A 92 3.52 -12.01 -9.68
CA HIS A 92 2.20 -11.75 -10.24
C HIS A 92 1.29 -11.06 -9.22
N ARG A 93 1.26 -11.57 -7.98
CA ARG A 93 0.50 -10.95 -6.89
C ARG A 93 0.99 -9.55 -6.54
N LYS A 94 2.30 -9.30 -6.58
CA LYS A 94 2.90 -7.96 -6.40
C LYS A 94 2.29 -6.96 -7.38
N THR A 95 2.21 -7.32 -8.67
CA THR A 95 1.61 -6.47 -9.70
C THR A 95 0.14 -6.18 -9.42
N LEU A 96 -0.64 -7.20 -9.06
CA LEU A 96 -2.06 -7.02 -8.73
C LEU A 96 -2.26 -6.12 -7.49
N LEU A 97 -1.41 -6.26 -6.48
CA LEU A 97 -1.45 -5.41 -5.28
C LEU A 97 -1.04 -3.96 -5.58
N ALA A 98 -0.11 -3.75 -6.51
CA ALA A 98 0.28 -2.41 -6.95
C ALA A 98 -0.88 -1.72 -7.68
N SER A 99 -1.56 -2.42 -8.59
CA SER A 99 -2.77 -1.92 -9.25
C SER A 99 -3.90 -1.65 -8.25
N PHE A 100 -4.16 -2.57 -7.33
CA PHE A 100 -5.15 -2.37 -6.26
C PHE A 100 -4.87 -1.11 -5.43
N LEU A 101 -3.62 -0.90 -5.02
CA LEU A 101 -3.25 0.30 -4.26
C LEU A 101 -3.44 1.58 -5.07
N HIS A 102 -3.03 1.57 -6.34
CA HIS A 102 -3.24 2.71 -7.23
C HIS A 102 -4.72 3.05 -7.33
N ASP A 103 -5.55 2.08 -7.69
CA ASP A 103 -7.00 2.27 -7.85
C ASP A 103 -7.67 2.75 -6.55
N LEU A 104 -7.20 2.26 -5.40
CA LEU A 104 -7.71 2.66 -4.09
C LEU A 104 -7.32 4.11 -3.75
N LEU A 105 -6.07 4.50 -3.98
CA LEU A 105 -5.53 5.80 -3.60
C LEU A 105 -5.91 6.94 -4.56
N VAL A 106 -6.31 6.61 -5.80
CA VAL A 106 -6.89 7.58 -6.75
C VAL A 106 -8.29 8.05 -6.32
N ILE A 107 -9.00 7.28 -5.48
CA ILE A 107 -10.31 7.68 -4.97
C ILE A 107 -10.14 8.89 -4.03
N PRO A 108 -10.78 10.04 -4.32
CA PRO A 108 -10.71 11.21 -3.46
C PRO A 108 -11.19 10.92 -2.04
N GLY A 109 -10.44 11.37 -1.04
CA GLY A 109 -10.78 11.21 0.38
C GLY A 109 -10.33 9.89 1.01
N VAL A 110 -9.99 8.86 0.23
CA VAL A 110 -9.51 7.58 0.77
C VAL A 110 -8.14 7.74 1.45
N SER A 111 -7.27 8.58 0.92
CA SER A 111 -5.97 8.90 1.54
C SER A 111 -6.08 9.56 2.92
N ASP A 112 -7.22 10.18 3.23
CA ASP A 112 -7.48 10.83 4.51
C ASP A 112 -8.05 9.89 5.57
N GLU A 113 -8.57 8.72 5.17
CA GLU A 113 -9.06 7.68 6.09
C GLU A 113 -7.95 7.21 7.03
N GLY A 114 -8.28 7.08 8.31
CA GLY A 114 -7.32 6.72 9.36
C GLY A 114 -6.66 5.36 9.10
N CYS A 115 -7.40 4.40 8.53
CA CYS A 115 -6.88 3.08 8.19
C CYS A 115 -5.81 3.12 7.09
N VAL A 116 -6.00 3.95 6.06
CA VAL A 116 -5.03 4.13 4.96
C VAL A 116 -3.77 4.83 5.46
N ARG A 117 -3.94 5.88 6.28
CA ARG A 117 -2.80 6.60 6.87
C ARG A 117 -1.98 5.72 7.81
N ALA A 118 -2.64 4.86 8.59
CA ALA A 118 -1.98 3.89 9.45
C ALA A 118 -1.28 2.79 8.63
N PHE A 119 -1.92 2.29 7.58
CA PHE A 119 -1.36 1.26 6.70
C PHE A 119 -0.07 1.74 6.01
N LEU A 120 -0.07 2.96 5.46
CA LEU A 120 1.06 3.57 4.77
C LEU A 120 2.04 4.30 5.69
N LEU A 121 1.76 4.36 7.00
CA LEU A 121 2.53 5.14 7.99
C LEU A 121 2.68 6.63 7.60
N LEU A 122 1.63 7.21 7.01
CA LEU A 122 1.57 8.63 6.63
C LEU A 122 1.41 9.56 7.84
N GLN A 123 1.04 9.01 9.01
CA GLN A 123 1.03 9.77 10.25
C GLN A 123 2.47 9.95 10.74
N GLY A 124 2.93 11.19 10.78
CA GLY A 124 4.24 11.51 11.33
C GLY A 124 4.34 11.07 12.79
N THR A 125 5.43 10.35 13.11
CA THR A 125 5.81 9.80 14.43
C THR A 125 5.08 8.50 14.78
N LYS A 126 5.74 7.40 15.14
CA LYS A 126 7.02 7.27 15.86
C LYS A 126 8.01 6.37 15.12
N THR A 127 9.20 6.91 14.93
CA THR A 127 10.44 6.15 14.99
C THR A 127 10.42 5.27 16.25
N LEU A 128 10.21 3.97 16.10
CA LEU A 128 10.57 3.00 17.13
C LEU A 128 11.85 2.33 16.64
N PHE A 129 12.98 2.98 16.94
CA PHE A 129 14.21 2.24 17.15
C PHE A 129 14.12 1.70 18.58
N VAL A 130 14.03 0.38 18.72
CA VAL A 130 14.46 -0.36 19.90
C VAL A 130 15.44 -1.41 19.41
#